data_AF-A0A179SV36-F1
#
_entry.id   AF-A0A179SV36-F1
#
_cell.length_a   1.000
_cell.length_b   1.000
_cell.length_c   1.000
_cell.angle_alpha   90.00
_cell.angle_beta   90.00
_cell.angle_gamma   90.00
#
_symmetry.space_group_name_H-M   'P 1'
#
loop_
_entity.id
_entity.type
_entity.pdbx_description
1 polymer ?
#
loop_
_entity_poly.entity_id
_entity_poly.type
_entity_poly.pdbx_seq_one_letter_code
_entity_poly.pdbx_strand_id
1 'polypeptide(L)'
;MEINIVLMILYGLLLGSFYNVVGLRVPKNQSIVTPRSACPRCRHTLSAVELIPVVSFLLQRGKCRKCGIRISPLYPFVELMTGLLFMVSPMIVGWGYELMIALTLISLFMIILVSDISYMIIPDKVILFFLVLFIVERVLYPLAPWYDSIIGGAVAFSLLLLIAYVSKGGMGGGDIKLFGLLGIALGLKLVLLAFFLSTLIGTIDGIRRILLGKYKKREPVPFGPSIIAGTLLAYFFGDSIIWWYFSLIGF
;
A
#
# COMPACT_ATOMS: atom_id res chain seq x y z
N MET A 1 10.65 9.49 23.99
CA MET A 1 10.92 9.15 22.57
C MET A 1 10.79 7.65 22.32
N GLU A 2 11.50 6.81 23.09
CA GLU A 2 11.46 5.34 22.93
C GLU A 2 10.04 4.74 23.12
N ILE A 3 9.30 5.16 24.15
CA ILE A 3 7.91 4.71 24.38
C ILE A 3 7.01 4.96 23.17
N ASN A 4 7.13 6.12 22.53
CA ASN A 4 6.27 6.45 21.39
C ASN A 4 6.58 5.58 20.16
N ILE A 5 7.85 5.24 19.96
CA ILE A 5 8.28 4.34 18.89
C ILE A 5 7.74 2.93 19.12
N VAL A 6 7.82 2.43 20.36
CA VAL A 6 7.24 1.12 20.73
C VAL A 6 5.72 1.11 20.47
N LEU A 7 5.02 2.18 20.84
CA LEU A 7 3.60 2.31 20.56
C LEU A 7 3.30 2.29 19.04
N MET A 8 4.11 2.96 18.21
CA MET A 8 3.95 2.93 16.75
C MET A 8 4.07 1.53 16.16
N ILE A 9 5.03 0.73 16.65
CA ILE A 9 5.18 -0.67 16.25
C ILE A 9 3.93 -1.47 16.63
N LEU A 10 3.47 -1.33 17.88
CA LEU A 10 2.32 -2.08 18.38
C LEU A 10 1.05 -1.72 17.60
N TYR A 11 0.81 -0.43 17.36
CA TYR A 11 -0.31 0.02 16.52
C TYR A 11 -0.19 -0.50 15.09
N GLY A 12 1.00 -0.40 14.48
CA GLY A 12 1.23 -0.90 13.13
C GLY A 12 1.04 -2.41 13.01
N LEU A 13 1.46 -3.21 14.00
CA LEU A 13 1.22 -4.66 14.01
C LEU A 13 -0.27 -5.00 14.12
N LEU A 14 -1.00 -4.32 15.01
CA LEU A 14 -2.45 -4.51 15.21
C LEU A 14 -3.23 -4.11 13.94
N LEU A 15 -2.93 -2.92 13.41
CA LEU A 15 -3.57 -2.40 12.21
C LEU A 15 -3.18 -3.22 10.97
N GLY A 16 -1.94 -3.67 10.85
CA GLY A 16 -1.51 -4.59 9.79
C GLY A 16 -2.29 -5.90 9.79
N SER A 17 -2.62 -6.44 10.95
CA SER A 17 -3.49 -7.62 11.07
C SER A 17 -4.91 -7.32 10.58
N PHE A 18 -5.44 -6.14 10.91
CA PHE A 18 -6.72 -5.67 10.38
C PHE A 18 -6.70 -5.43 8.86
N TYR A 19 -5.62 -4.87 8.30
CA TYR A 19 -5.47 -4.63 6.86
C TYR A 19 -5.47 -5.92 6.05
N ASN A 20 -4.92 -7.02 6.58
CA ASN A 20 -5.10 -8.35 6.00
C ASN A 20 -6.58 -8.73 5.87
N VAL A 21 -7.38 -8.47 6.91
CA VAL A 21 -8.83 -8.76 6.88
C VAL A 21 -9.53 -7.92 5.81
N VAL A 22 -9.27 -6.61 5.78
CA VAL A 22 -9.89 -5.70 4.79
C VAL A 22 -9.50 -6.10 3.37
N GLY A 23 -8.20 -6.26 3.09
CA GLY A 23 -7.68 -6.61 1.78
C GLY A 23 -8.15 -7.98 1.27
N LEU A 24 -8.44 -8.92 2.16
CA LEU A 24 -8.95 -10.25 1.78
C LEU A 24 -10.47 -10.31 1.59
N ARG A 25 -11.23 -9.53 2.36
CA ARG A 25 -12.71 -9.62 2.43
C ARG A 25 -13.43 -8.63 1.55
N VAL A 26 -12.96 -7.39 1.44
CA VAL A 26 -13.64 -6.34 0.65
C VAL A 26 -13.73 -6.70 -0.84
N PRO A 27 -12.68 -7.25 -1.50
CA PRO A 27 -12.78 -7.68 -2.90
C PRO A 27 -13.87 -8.75 -3.13
N LYS A 28 -14.17 -9.54 -2.10
CA LYS A 28 -15.18 -10.60 -2.12
C LYS A 28 -16.55 -10.16 -1.61
N ASN A 29 -16.75 -8.86 -1.36
CA ASN A 29 -17.96 -8.30 -0.74
C ASN A 29 -18.34 -8.98 0.59
N GLN A 30 -17.34 -9.43 1.36
CA GLN A 30 -17.56 -10.04 2.67
C GLN A 30 -17.47 -8.98 3.77
N SER A 31 -18.19 -9.20 4.88
CA SER A 31 -18.13 -8.30 6.04
C SER A 31 -16.75 -8.36 6.71
N ILE A 32 -16.21 -7.18 7.04
CA ILE A 32 -14.94 -7.02 7.77
C ILE A 32 -15.10 -7.25 9.28
N VAL A 33 -16.33 -7.27 9.79
CA VAL A 33 -16.63 -7.45 11.22
C VAL A 33 -17.00 -8.90 11.54
N THR A 34 -17.84 -9.52 10.72
CA THR A 34 -18.40 -10.86 10.98
C THR A 34 -18.29 -11.76 9.75
N PRO A 35 -17.98 -13.06 9.89
CA PRO A 35 -17.63 -13.77 11.13
C PRO A 35 -16.18 -13.49 11.55
N ARG A 36 -15.79 -14.02 12.72
CA ARG A 36 -14.39 -14.00 13.20
C ARG A 36 -13.46 -14.73 12.22
N SER A 37 -12.18 -14.40 12.26
CA SER A 37 -11.15 -15.08 11.48
C SER A 37 -11.09 -16.58 11.83
N ALA A 38 -11.06 -17.42 10.79
CA ALA A 38 -11.11 -18.86 10.94
C ALA A 38 -10.18 -19.55 9.93
N CYS A 39 -9.73 -20.76 10.28
CA CYS A 39 -8.92 -21.58 9.38
C CYS A 39 -9.70 -21.95 8.11
N PRO A 40 -9.12 -21.78 6.91
CA PRO A 40 -9.82 -22.08 5.65
C PRO A 40 -10.14 -23.57 5.47
N ARG A 41 -9.37 -24.47 6.11
CA ARG A 41 -9.56 -25.92 5.96
C ARG A 41 -10.54 -26.49 6.99
N CYS A 42 -10.26 -26.31 8.27
CA CYS A 42 -11.04 -26.94 9.35
C CYS A 42 -12.10 -26.03 9.98
N ARG A 43 -12.20 -24.76 9.52
CA ARG A 43 -13.15 -23.75 10.03
C ARG A 43 -13.03 -23.47 11.54
N HIS A 44 -11.92 -23.89 12.16
CA HIS A 44 -11.57 -23.52 13.53
C HIS A 44 -11.51 -22.00 13.65
N THR A 45 -12.31 -21.45 14.55
CA THR A 45 -12.31 -20.00 14.84
C THR A 45 -11.08 -19.68 15.67
N LEU A 46 -10.28 -18.72 15.22
CA LEU A 46 -9.02 -18.36 15.86
C LEU A 46 -9.28 -17.68 17.21
N SER A 47 -8.59 -18.17 18.24
CA SER A 47 -8.57 -17.55 19.58
C SER A 47 -7.80 -16.23 19.57
N ALA A 48 -7.95 -15.41 20.63
CA ALA A 48 -7.23 -14.14 20.74
C ALA A 48 -5.71 -14.32 20.69
N VAL A 49 -5.18 -15.39 21.30
CA VAL A 49 -3.74 -15.72 21.28
C VAL A 49 -3.26 -16.11 19.87
N GLU A 50 -4.13 -16.74 19.07
CA GLU A 50 -3.82 -17.07 17.68
C GLU A 50 -3.87 -15.83 16.75
N LEU A 51 -4.41 -14.71 17.24
CA LEU A 51 -4.50 -13.43 16.52
C LEU A 51 -3.41 -12.43 16.93
N ILE A 52 -2.50 -12.79 17.85
CA ILE A 52 -1.37 -11.92 18.21
C ILE A 52 -0.47 -11.77 16.97
N PRO A 53 -0.36 -10.56 16.37
CA PRO A 53 0.34 -10.36 15.11
C PRO A 53 1.78 -10.85 15.15
N VAL A 54 2.25 -11.50 14.09
CA VAL A 54 3.59 -12.09 13.89
C VAL A 54 3.95 -13.21 14.89
N VAL A 55 3.81 -12.96 16.20
CA VAL A 55 4.17 -13.87 17.29
C VAL A 55 3.36 -15.16 17.20
N SER A 56 2.05 -15.08 16.97
CA SER A 56 1.21 -16.27 16.90
C SER A 56 1.63 -17.18 15.75
N PHE A 57 2.03 -16.61 14.61
CA PHE A 57 2.49 -17.33 13.43
C PHE A 57 3.82 -18.03 13.70
N LEU A 58 4.79 -17.34 14.33
CA LEU A 58 6.10 -17.90 14.67
C LEU A 58 5.97 -19.07 15.66
N LEU A 59 5.20 -18.89 16.73
CA LEU A 59 4.96 -19.94 17.73
C LEU A 59 4.25 -21.16 17.14
N GLN A 60 3.34 -20.94 16.19
CA GLN A 60 2.63 -21.99 15.47
C GLN A 60 3.44 -22.60 14.31
N ARG A 61 4.67 -22.12 14.08
CA ARG A 61 5.53 -22.51 12.94
C ARG A 61 4.80 -22.39 11.59
N GLY A 62 3.97 -21.36 11.45
CA GLY A 62 3.17 -21.08 10.26
C GLY A 62 2.11 -22.12 9.96
N LYS A 63 1.59 -22.86 10.95
CA LYS A 63 0.56 -23.90 10.76
C LYS A 63 -0.63 -23.70 11.68
N CYS A 64 -1.84 -24.02 11.22
CA CYS A 64 -3.03 -24.03 12.07
C CYS A 64 -2.87 -25.03 13.22
N ARG A 65 -3.12 -24.61 14.47
CA ARG A 65 -3.02 -25.46 15.67
C ARG A 65 -3.86 -26.73 15.61
N LYS A 66 -5.04 -26.69 14.96
CA LYS A 66 -5.99 -27.82 14.96
C LYS A 66 -5.77 -28.82 13.82
N CYS A 67 -5.47 -28.35 12.61
CA CYS A 67 -5.41 -29.22 11.42
C CYS A 67 -4.05 -29.21 10.70
N GLY A 68 -3.07 -28.44 11.18
CA GLY A 68 -1.70 -28.42 10.66
C GLY A 68 -1.53 -27.83 9.26
N ILE A 69 -2.59 -27.30 8.62
CA ILE A 69 -2.46 -26.64 7.31
C ILE A 69 -1.57 -25.40 7.44
N ARG A 70 -0.72 -25.17 6.42
CA ARG A 70 0.15 -23.99 6.36
C ARG A 70 -0.69 -22.72 6.22
N ILE A 71 -0.36 -21.72 7.03
CA ILE A 71 -0.91 -20.37 6.97
C ILE A 71 -0.06 -19.57 5.98
N SER A 72 -0.69 -18.69 5.19
CA SER A 72 0.03 -17.88 4.21
C SER A 72 1.04 -16.96 4.89
N PRO A 73 2.29 -16.84 4.38
CA PRO A 73 3.28 -15.89 4.87
C PRO A 73 2.87 -14.43 4.67
N LEU A 74 1.87 -14.15 3.82
CA LEU A 74 1.37 -12.80 3.58
C LEU A 74 0.88 -12.13 4.86
N TYR A 75 0.24 -12.88 5.77
CA TYR A 75 -0.28 -12.34 7.03
C TYR A 75 0.83 -11.74 7.91
N PRO A 76 1.82 -12.53 8.38
CA PRO A 76 2.88 -11.98 9.22
C PRO A 76 3.77 -10.98 8.47
N PHE A 77 3.89 -11.09 7.15
CA PHE A 77 4.63 -10.12 6.33
C PHE A 77 3.99 -8.73 6.38
N VAL A 78 2.67 -8.65 6.13
CA VAL A 78 1.94 -7.37 6.15
C VAL A 78 1.91 -6.78 7.56
N GLU A 79 1.72 -7.61 8.59
CA GLU A 79 1.78 -7.18 9.99
C GLU A 79 3.15 -6.55 10.30
N LEU A 80 4.24 -7.25 9.99
CA LEU A 80 5.59 -6.77 10.25
C LEU A 80 5.94 -5.52 9.43
N MET A 81 5.62 -5.51 8.13
CA MET A 81 5.85 -4.34 7.28
C MET A 81 5.10 -3.11 7.78
N THR A 82 3.84 -3.27 8.19
CA THR A 82 3.05 -2.15 8.73
C THR A 82 3.70 -1.63 10.02
N GLY A 83 4.07 -2.52 10.95
CA GLY A 83 4.77 -2.15 12.18
C GLY A 83 6.09 -1.40 11.94
N LEU A 84 6.91 -1.87 11.00
CA LEU A 84 8.18 -1.23 10.65
C LEU A 84 7.98 0.12 9.97
N LEU A 85 7.05 0.22 9.02
CA LEU A 85 6.77 1.49 8.34
C LEU A 85 6.19 2.53 9.31
N PHE A 86 5.32 2.12 10.24
CA PHE A 86 4.80 3.00 11.29
C PHE A 86 5.92 3.46 12.23
N MET A 87 6.86 2.58 12.58
CA MET A 87 8.03 2.92 13.40
C MET A 87 8.95 3.93 12.71
N VAL A 88 9.23 3.74 11.42
CA VAL A 88 10.18 4.56 10.66
C VAL A 88 9.58 5.92 10.27
N SER A 89 8.27 5.99 10.02
CA SER A 89 7.59 7.23 9.59
C SER A 89 7.93 8.46 10.46
N PRO A 90 7.76 8.46 11.79
CA PRO A 90 8.09 9.62 12.61
C PRO A 90 9.58 9.96 12.66
N MET A 91 10.48 9.05 12.25
CA MET A 91 11.92 9.33 12.15
C MET A 91 12.25 10.12 10.88
N ILE A 92 11.44 9.97 9.82
CA ILE A 92 11.66 10.65 8.53
C ILE A 92 10.85 11.95 8.47
N VAL A 93 9.54 11.88 8.70
CA VAL A 93 8.64 13.05 8.57
C VAL A 93 8.44 13.82 9.87
N GLY A 94 8.98 13.33 10.98
CA GLY A 94 8.83 13.95 12.31
C GLY A 94 7.48 13.65 12.97
N TRP A 95 7.29 14.18 14.18
CA TRP A 95 6.07 14.03 15.00
C TRP A 95 5.00 15.10 14.70
N GLY A 96 4.93 15.55 13.45
CA GLY A 96 4.00 16.59 13.00
C GLY A 96 2.74 16.02 12.31
N TYR A 97 1.97 16.90 11.68
CA TYR A 97 0.74 16.52 10.98
C TYR A 97 0.98 15.64 9.74
N GLU A 98 2.12 15.80 9.08
CA GLU A 98 2.52 14.95 7.93
C GLU A 98 2.68 13.48 8.33
N LEU A 99 2.89 13.18 9.63
CA LEU A 99 2.87 11.81 10.14
C LEU A 99 1.49 11.17 9.96
N MET A 100 0.40 11.90 10.18
CA MET A 100 -0.96 11.33 10.01
C MET A 100 -1.18 10.90 8.57
N ILE A 101 -0.80 11.75 7.61
CA ILE A 101 -0.88 11.44 6.18
C ILE A 101 0.00 10.24 5.83
N ALA A 102 1.22 10.15 6.39
CA ALA A 102 2.11 9.01 6.18
C ALA A 102 1.47 7.70 6.67
N LEU A 103 0.90 7.70 7.88
CA LEU A 103 0.24 6.53 8.45
C LEU A 103 -1.02 6.15 7.65
N THR A 104 -1.82 7.11 7.22
CA THR A 104 -3.00 6.90 6.34
C THR A 104 -2.58 6.30 5.00
N LEU A 105 -1.48 6.78 4.41
CA LEU A 105 -0.92 6.26 3.17
C LEU A 105 -0.43 4.81 3.32
N ILE A 106 0.34 4.51 4.36
CA ILE A 106 0.79 3.14 4.66
C ILE A 106 -0.41 2.21 4.88
N SER A 107 -1.45 2.70 5.55
CA SER A 107 -2.67 1.94 5.81
C SER A 107 -3.40 1.55 4.52
N LEU A 108 -3.57 2.51 3.59
CA LEU A 108 -4.10 2.26 2.25
C LEU A 108 -3.25 1.21 1.52
N PHE A 109 -1.93 1.40 1.51
CA PHE A 109 -1.00 0.54 0.81
C PHE A 109 -1.01 -0.89 1.31
N MET A 110 -1.14 -1.11 2.61
CA MET A 110 -1.15 -2.47 3.14
C MET A 110 -2.43 -3.22 2.77
N ILE A 111 -3.57 -2.52 2.71
CA ILE A 111 -4.82 -3.09 2.20
C ILE A 111 -4.70 -3.43 0.71
N ILE A 112 -4.16 -2.51 -0.09
CA ILE A 112 -3.97 -2.71 -1.54
C ILE A 112 -2.97 -3.82 -1.83
N LEU A 113 -1.87 -3.91 -1.08
CA LEU A 113 -0.87 -4.97 -1.24
C LEU A 113 -1.53 -6.34 -1.08
N VAL A 114 -2.36 -6.50 -0.04
CA VAL A 114 -3.06 -7.74 0.24
C VAL A 114 -4.06 -8.06 -0.87
N SER A 115 -4.89 -7.10 -1.27
CA SER A 115 -5.93 -7.33 -2.28
C SER A 115 -5.35 -7.60 -3.66
N ASP A 116 -4.29 -6.89 -4.03
CA ASP A 116 -3.63 -7.02 -5.33
C ASP A 116 -2.83 -8.32 -5.44
N ILE A 117 -2.06 -8.70 -4.42
CA ILE A 117 -1.36 -10.01 -4.41
C ILE A 117 -2.36 -11.17 -4.42
N SER A 118 -3.48 -11.05 -3.71
CA SER A 118 -4.43 -12.15 -3.57
C SER A 118 -5.38 -12.29 -4.75
N TYR A 119 -5.80 -11.18 -5.35
CA TYR A 119 -6.88 -11.16 -6.34
C TYR A 119 -6.61 -10.27 -7.56
N MET A 120 -5.51 -9.54 -7.61
CA MET A 120 -5.19 -8.56 -8.66
C MET A 120 -6.30 -7.49 -8.81
N ILE A 121 -6.84 -7.05 -7.67
CA ILE A 121 -7.94 -6.07 -7.59
C ILE A 121 -7.58 -4.99 -6.58
N ILE A 122 -7.80 -3.74 -6.97
CA ILE A 122 -7.80 -2.57 -6.08
C ILE A 122 -9.26 -2.18 -5.82
N PRO A 123 -9.81 -2.41 -4.62
CA PRO A 123 -11.25 -2.25 -4.38
C PRO A 123 -11.69 -0.79 -4.35
N ASP A 124 -12.69 -0.45 -5.16
CA ASP A 124 -13.25 0.91 -5.22
C ASP A 124 -13.75 1.42 -3.87
N LYS A 125 -14.31 0.54 -3.02
CA LYS A 125 -14.74 0.89 -1.66
C LYS A 125 -13.59 1.37 -0.78
N VAL A 126 -12.40 0.77 -0.95
CA VAL A 126 -11.19 1.17 -0.22
C VAL A 126 -10.69 2.51 -0.77
N ILE A 127 -10.58 2.65 -2.10
CA ILE A 127 -10.18 3.91 -2.73
C ILE A 127 -11.09 5.05 -2.27
N LEU A 128 -12.41 4.87 -2.32
CA LEU A 128 -13.37 5.91 -1.93
C LEU A 128 -13.25 6.29 -0.45
N PHE A 129 -13.07 5.32 0.44
CA PHE A 129 -12.88 5.59 1.87
C PHE A 129 -11.64 6.44 2.12
N PHE A 130 -10.50 6.06 1.53
CA PHE A 130 -9.25 6.81 1.69
C PHE A 130 -9.25 8.14 0.93
N LEU A 131 -10.00 8.26 -0.17
CA LEU A 131 -10.19 9.53 -0.86
C LEU A 131 -10.79 10.57 0.08
N VAL A 132 -11.85 10.20 0.82
CA VAL A 132 -12.47 11.09 1.80
C VAL A 132 -11.48 11.47 2.91
N LEU A 133 -10.71 10.49 3.42
CA LEU A 133 -9.69 10.76 4.44
C LEU A 133 -8.62 11.74 3.94
N PHE A 134 -8.04 11.51 2.75
CA PHE A 134 -7.01 12.40 2.21
C PHE A 134 -7.53 13.80 1.88
N ILE A 135 -8.78 13.93 1.41
CA ILE A 135 -9.39 15.24 1.23
C ILE A 135 -9.50 15.95 2.58
N VAL A 136 -9.98 15.29 3.62
CA VAL A 136 -10.07 15.89 4.97
C VAL A 136 -8.68 16.28 5.48
N GLU A 137 -7.70 15.38 5.38
CA GLU A 137 -6.31 15.65 5.80
C GLU A 137 -5.69 16.83 5.05
N ARG A 138 -5.87 16.92 3.73
CA ARG A 138 -5.32 18.01 2.91
C ARG A 138 -6.12 19.30 2.97
N VAL A 139 -7.37 19.28 3.41
CA VAL A 139 -8.11 20.50 3.77
C VAL A 139 -7.60 21.07 5.10
N LEU A 140 -7.31 20.22 6.08
CA LEU A 140 -6.77 20.64 7.38
C LEU A 140 -5.29 21.04 7.30
N TYR A 141 -4.51 20.32 6.48
CA TYR A 141 -3.07 20.51 6.29
C TYR A 141 -2.76 20.59 4.79
N PRO A 142 -3.08 21.74 4.17
CA PRO A 142 -2.92 21.92 2.73
C PRO A 142 -1.46 21.92 2.31
N LEU A 143 -1.22 21.39 1.11
CA LEU A 143 0.05 21.59 0.41
C LEU A 143 0.23 23.09 0.09
N ALA A 144 1.47 23.50 -0.16
CA ALA A 144 1.78 24.84 -0.62
C ALA A 144 2.25 24.76 -2.08
N PRO A 145 1.48 25.27 -3.06
CA PRO A 145 0.15 25.90 -2.94
C PRO A 145 -0.99 24.88 -2.72
N TRP A 146 -2.13 25.33 -2.13
CA TRP A 146 -3.24 24.45 -1.74
C TRP A 146 -3.89 23.69 -2.90
N TYR A 147 -3.86 24.28 -4.10
CA TYR A 147 -4.42 23.66 -5.30
C TYR A 147 -3.54 22.53 -5.84
N ASP A 148 -2.32 22.35 -5.33
CA ASP A 148 -1.40 21.31 -5.81
C ASP A 148 -1.96 19.89 -5.62
N SER A 149 -2.71 19.64 -4.54
CA SER A 149 -3.45 18.38 -4.34
C SER A 149 -4.47 18.13 -5.45
N ILE A 150 -5.22 19.17 -5.85
CA ILE A 150 -6.26 19.04 -6.87
C ILE A 150 -5.62 18.81 -8.24
N ILE A 151 -4.59 19.60 -8.57
CA ILE A 151 -3.86 19.47 -9.82
C ILE A 151 -3.16 18.11 -9.89
N GLY A 152 -2.48 17.69 -8.82
CA GLY A 152 -1.83 16.39 -8.73
C GLY A 152 -2.80 15.25 -8.98
N GLY A 153 -3.97 15.26 -8.33
CA GLY A 153 -5.01 14.25 -8.53
C GLY A 153 -5.56 14.23 -9.96
N ALA A 154 -5.90 15.41 -10.50
CA ALA A 154 -6.45 15.54 -11.85
C ALA A 154 -5.45 15.12 -12.92
N VAL A 155 -4.19 15.55 -12.83
CA VAL A 155 -3.13 15.22 -13.79
C VAL A 155 -2.79 13.75 -13.71
N ALA A 156 -2.59 13.18 -12.53
CA ALA A 156 -2.25 11.76 -12.38
C ALA A 156 -3.36 10.86 -12.93
N PHE A 157 -4.62 11.14 -12.58
CA PHE A 157 -5.77 10.39 -13.09
C PHE A 157 -5.88 10.49 -14.62
N SER A 158 -5.80 11.71 -15.16
CA SER A 158 -5.95 11.97 -16.60
C SER A 158 -4.81 11.35 -17.41
N LEU A 159 -3.58 11.42 -16.90
CA LEU A 159 -2.41 10.81 -17.53
C LEU A 159 -2.58 9.29 -17.65
N LEU A 160 -2.92 8.61 -16.55
CA LEU A 160 -3.10 7.16 -16.58
C LEU A 160 -4.34 6.74 -17.39
N LEU A 161 -5.41 7.54 -17.38
CA LEU A 161 -6.57 7.33 -18.22
C LEU A 161 -6.22 7.42 -19.72
N LEU A 162 -5.41 8.41 -20.10
CA LEU A 162 -4.92 8.57 -21.47
C LEU A 162 -4.06 7.36 -21.88
N ILE A 163 -3.16 6.91 -21.01
CA ILE A 163 -2.35 5.70 -21.25
C ILE A 163 -3.25 4.47 -21.43
N ALA A 164 -4.25 4.28 -20.58
CA ALA A 164 -5.20 3.18 -20.68
C ALA A 164 -5.99 3.21 -21.99
N TYR A 165 -6.42 4.39 -22.42
CA TYR A 165 -7.13 4.57 -23.69
C TYR A 165 -6.25 4.27 -24.91
N VAL A 166 -5.04 4.85 -24.98
CA VAL A 166 -4.09 4.66 -26.09
C VAL A 166 -3.59 3.22 -26.17
N SER A 167 -3.36 2.58 -25.02
CA SER A 167 -2.93 1.18 -24.94
C SER A 167 -4.06 0.16 -25.17
N LYS A 168 -5.30 0.61 -25.45
CA LYS A 168 -6.49 -0.24 -25.62
C LYS A 168 -6.75 -1.16 -24.42
N GLY A 169 -6.60 -0.61 -23.21
CA GLY A 169 -6.82 -1.33 -21.95
C GLY A 169 -5.57 -2.02 -21.39
N GLY A 170 -4.37 -1.54 -21.72
CA GLY A 170 -3.11 -2.07 -21.20
C GLY A 170 -2.84 -1.78 -19.72
N MET A 171 -3.70 -0.97 -19.06
CA MET A 171 -3.56 -0.57 -17.66
C MET A 171 -4.87 -0.80 -16.90
N GLY A 172 -4.78 -1.25 -15.65
CA GLY A 172 -5.93 -1.57 -14.82
C GLY A 172 -6.68 -0.32 -14.36
N GLY A 173 -8.01 -0.32 -14.43
CA GLY A 173 -8.83 0.79 -13.94
C GLY A 173 -8.63 1.11 -12.45
N GLY A 174 -8.23 0.13 -11.65
CA GLY A 174 -7.85 0.32 -10.25
C GLY A 174 -6.61 1.20 -10.09
N ASP A 175 -5.60 1.01 -10.95
CA ASP A 175 -4.34 1.77 -10.92
C ASP A 175 -4.58 3.24 -11.24
N ILE A 176 -5.43 3.52 -12.24
CA ILE A 176 -5.82 4.88 -12.64
C ILE A 176 -6.44 5.63 -11.45
N LYS A 177 -7.41 4.98 -10.77
CA LYS A 177 -8.10 5.57 -9.60
C LYS A 177 -7.14 5.74 -8.41
N LEU A 178 -6.25 4.76 -8.19
CA LEU A 178 -5.25 4.84 -7.13
C LEU A 178 -4.32 6.04 -7.34
N PHE A 179 -3.76 6.22 -8.53
CA PHE A 179 -2.90 7.37 -8.82
C PHE A 179 -3.61 8.72 -8.73
N GLY A 180 -4.90 8.78 -9.11
CA GLY A 180 -5.71 9.99 -8.88
C GLY A 180 -5.82 10.34 -7.39
N LEU A 181 -6.09 9.34 -6.54
CA LEU A 181 -6.09 9.51 -5.09
C LEU A 181 -4.70 9.90 -4.55
N LEU A 182 -3.65 9.24 -5.03
CA LEU A 182 -2.27 9.57 -4.65
C LEU A 182 -1.88 10.98 -5.05
N GLY A 183 -2.36 11.48 -6.18
CA GLY A 183 -2.14 12.87 -6.58
C GLY A 183 -2.75 13.88 -5.61
N ILE A 184 -3.92 13.58 -5.03
CA ILE A 184 -4.52 14.40 -3.96
C ILE A 184 -3.64 14.38 -2.71
N ALA A 185 -3.16 13.19 -2.33
CA ALA A 185 -2.35 13.01 -1.14
C ALA A 185 -0.94 13.61 -1.27
N LEU A 186 -0.28 13.48 -2.43
CA LEU A 186 1.13 13.81 -2.62
C LEU A 186 1.38 15.15 -3.34
N GLY A 187 0.38 15.65 -4.08
CA GLY A 187 0.58 16.79 -4.99
C GLY A 187 1.20 16.38 -6.32
N LEU A 188 1.36 17.35 -7.23
CA LEU A 188 1.73 17.09 -8.63
C LEU A 188 3.16 16.56 -8.77
N LYS A 189 4.11 17.21 -8.11
CA LYS A 189 5.54 16.90 -8.22
C LYS A 189 5.83 15.46 -7.79
N LEU A 190 5.35 15.09 -6.61
CA LEU A 190 5.64 13.79 -6.01
C LEU A 190 4.82 12.65 -6.63
N VAL A 191 3.59 12.89 -7.11
CA VAL A 191 2.82 11.83 -7.79
C VAL A 191 3.43 11.45 -9.14
N LEU A 192 3.99 12.41 -9.87
CA LEU A 192 4.71 12.13 -11.13
C LEU A 192 5.99 11.34 -10.87
N LEU A 193 6.74 11.69 -9.84
CA LEU A 193 7.90 10.90 -9.41
C LEU A 193 7.49 9.49 -8.97
N ALA A 194 6.42 9.37 -8.18
CA ALA A 194 5.87 8.09 -7.76
C ALA A 194 5.50 7.22 -8.96
N PHE A 195 4.82 7.79 -9.97
CA PHE A 195 4.50 7.08 -11.21
C PHE A 195 5.75 6.58 -11.91
N PHE A 196 6.74 7.44 -12.11
CA PHE A 196 8.01 7.08 -12.73
C PHE A 196 8.70 5.92 -11.97
N LEU A 197 8.90 6.06 -10.66
CA LEU A 197 9.54 5.03 -9.84
C LEU A 197 8.75 3.71 -9.85
N SER A 198 7.42 3.78 -9.85
CA SER A 198 6.55 2.60 -9.92
C SER A 198 6.73 1.86 -11.24
N THR A 199 6.77 2.58 -12.36
CA THR A 199 7.02 1.96 -13.67
C THR A 199 8.42 1.36 -13.78
N LEU A 200 9.43 2.00 -13.20
CA LEU A 200 10.80 1.49 -13.16
C LEU A 200 10.87 0.18 -12.37
N ILE A 201 10.32 0.16 -11.14
CA ILE A 201 10.28 -1.02 -10.28
C ILE A 201 9.48 -2.15 -10.94
N GLY A 202 8.32 -1.83 -11.54
CA GLY A 202 7.49 -2.80 -12.26
C GLY A 202 8.21 -3.39 -13.48
N THR A 203 8.96 -2.57 -14.22
CA THR A 203 9.76 -3.02 -15.36
C THR A 203 10.89 -3.95 -14.91
N ILE A 204 11.59 -3.61 -13.83
CA ILE A 204 12.64 -4.47 -13.25
C ILE A 204 12.05 -5.82 -12.82
N ASP A 205 10.89 -5.84 -12.15
CA ASP A 205 10.24 -7.10 -11.77
C ASP A 205 9.77 -7.90 -12.99
N GLY A 206 9.26 -7.22 -14.02
CA GLY A 206 8.88 -7.81 -15.30
C GLY A 206 10.06 -8.48 -16.01
N ILE A 207 11.18 -7.77 -16.16
CA ILE A 207 12.41 -8.31 -16.75
C ILE A 207 12.93 -9.49 -15.94
N ARG A 208 12.96 -9.39 -14.60
CA ARG A 208 13.36 -10.49 -13.72
C ARG A 208 12.52 -11.75 -13.94
N ARG A 209 11.20 -11.61 -14.11
CA ARG A 209 10.30 -12.74 -14.39
C ARG A 209 10.55 -13.37 -15.76
N ILE A 210 10.85 -12.54 -16.77
CA ILE A 210 11.22 -13.00 -18.11
C ILE A 210 12.53 -13.80 -18.05
N LEU A 211 13.56 -13.28 -17.38
CA LEU A 211 14.86 -13.95 -17.23
C LEU A 211 14.76 -15.28 -16.47
N LEU A 212 13.88 -15.36 -15.48
CA LEU A 212 13.64 -16.59 -14.71
C LEU A 212 12.77 -17.62 -15.45
N GLY A 213 12.35 -17.35 -16.70
CA GLY A 213 11.47 -18.22 -17.47
C GLY A 213 10.06 -18.37 -16.87
N LYS A 214 9.70 -17.50 -15.92
CA LYS A 214 8.39 -17.51 -15.22
C LYS A 214 7.36 -16.60 -15.89
N TYR A 215 7.71 -16.00 -17.02
CA TYR A 215 6.81 -15.14 -17.77
C TYR A 215 5.90 -15.97 -18.68
N LYS A 216 4.60 -15.96 -18.38
CA LYS A 216 3.58 -16.46 -19.31
C LYS A 216 2.97 -15.28 -20.05
N LYS A 217 2.97 -15.36 -21.39
CA LYS A 217 2.36 -14.35 -22.25
C LYS A 217 0.88 -14.19 -21.85
N ARG A 218 0.45 -12.96 -21.57
CA ARG A 218 -0.91 -12.58 -21.14
C ARG A 218 -1.31 -12.97 -19.70
N GLU A 219 -0.37 -13.39 -18.85
CA GLU A 219 -0.65 -13.50 -17.42
C GLU A 219 -0.63 -12.10 -16.79
N PRO A 220 -1.73 -11.63 -16.18
CA PRO A 220 -1.75 -10.35 -15.50
C PRO A 220 -0.78 -10.40 -14.31
N VAL A 221 -0.01 -9.31 -14.13
CA VAL A 221 0.94 -9.17 -13.02
C VAL A 221 0.41 -8.08 -12.09
N PRO A 222 0.38 -8.30 -10.76
CA PRO A 222 -0.02 -7.28 -9.81
C PRO A 222 0.94 -6.09 -9.88
N PHE A 223 0.44 -4.92 -10.30
CA PHE A 223 1.21 -3.68 -10.39
C PHE A 223 1.18 -2.88 -9.07
N GLY A 224 0.21 -3.17 -8.20
CA GLY A 224 0.04 -2.53 -6.89
C GLY A 224 1.32 -2.53 -6.02
N PRO A 225 2.07 -3.65 -5.88
CA PRO A 225 3.34 -3.65 -5.16
C PRO A 225 4.35 -2.63 -5.69
N SER A 226 4.41 -2.45 -7.01
CA SER A 226 5.28 -1.46 -7.64
C SER A 226 4.81 -0.03 -7.37
N ILE A 227 3.49 0.22 -7.40
CA ILE A 227 2.90 1.51 -7.02
C ILE A 227 3.24 1.87 -5.58
N ILE A 228 3.06 0.93 -4.66
CA ILE A 228 3.34 1.12 -3.23
C ILE A 228 4.81 1.47 -3.02
N ALA A 229 5.72 0.68 -3.60
CA ALA A 229 7.15 0.92 -3.45
C ALA A 229 7.59 2.26 -4.06
N GLY A 230 7.16 2.56 -5.28
CA GLY A 230 7.48 3.81 -5.95
C GLY A 230 6.93 5.04 -5.21
N THR A 231 5.73 4.91 -4.66
CA THR A 231 5.09 6.01 -3.93
C THR A 231 5.72 6.23 -2.55
N LEU A 232 6.06 5.17 -1.80
CA LEU A 232 6.76 5.31 -0.52
C LEU A 232 8.15 5.94 -0.70
N LEU A 233 8.86 5.57 -1.78
CA LEU A 233 10.15 6.19 -2.12
C LEU A 233 9.97 7.67 -2.47
N ALA A 234 8.99 8.01 -3.31
CA ALA A 234 8.70 9.39 -3.66
C ALA A 234 8.26 10.22 -2.43
N TYR A 235 7.43 9.65 -1.55
CA TYR A 235 6.91 10.35 -0.40
C TYR A 235 8.00 10.64 0.65
N PHE A 236 8.82 9.66 1.00
CA PHE A 236 9.83 9.82 2.04
C PHE A 236 11.14 10.45 1.56
N PHE A 237 11.50 10.26 0.28
CA PHE A 237 12.81 10.67 -0.25
C PHE A 237 12.71 11.52 -1.52
N GLY A 238 11.51 11.88 -1.98
CA GLY A 238 11.31 12.53 -3.27
C GLY A 238 12.06 13.84 -3.42
N ASP A 239 12.04 14.70 -2.40
CA ASP A 239 12.76 15.97 -2.48
C ASP A 239 14.28 15.79 -2.57
N SER A 240 14.84 14.84 -1.82
CA SER A 240 16.26 14.47 -1.92
C SER A 240 16.62 13.90 -3.29
N ILE A 241 15.76 13.03 -3.85
CA ILE A 241 15.95 12.45 -5.19
C ILE A 241 15.93 13.53 -6.26
N ILE A 242 14.97 14.45 -6.17
CA ILE A 242 14.79 15.54 -7.13
C ILE A 242 15.95 16.52 -7.04
N TRP A 243 16.37 16.88 -5.82
CA TRP A 243 17.52 17.75 -5.62
C TRP A 243 18.82 17.13 -6.14
N TRP A 244 19.05 15.84 -5.86
CA TRP A 244 20.18 15.11 -6.42
C TRP A 244 20.18 15.13 -7.96
N TYR A 245 19.03 14.92 -8.59
CA TYR A 245 18.90 14.99 -10.04
C TYR A 245 19.24 16.38 -10.59
N PHE A 246 18.75 17.46 -9.98
CA PHE A 246 19.10 18.82 -10.42
C PHE A 246 20.59 19.13 -10.23
N SER A 247 21.19 18.69 -9.11
CA SER A 247 22.62 18.88 -8.84
C SER A 247 23.52 18.23 -9.89
N LEU A 248 23.12 17.10 -10.47
CA LEU A 248 23.83 16.44 -11.56
C LEU A 248 23.79 17.24 -12.87
N ILE A 249 22.75 18.04 -13.07
CA ILE A 249 22.52 18.83 -14.29
C ILE A 249 23.08 20.26 -14.12
N GLY A 250 23.67 20.56 -12.95
CA GLY A 250 24.28 21.86 -12.65
C GLY A 250 23.29 22.94 -12.22
N PHE A 251 22.11 22.54 -11.70
CA PHE A 251 21.11 23.42 -11.10
C PHE A 251 21.00 23.19 -9.59
#